data_AF-A0A2A5H878-F1
#
_entry.id   AF-A0A2A5H878-F1
#
_cell.length_a   1.000
_cell.length_b   1.000
_cell.length_c   1.000
_cell.angle_alpha   90.00
_cell.angle_beta   90.00
_cell.angle_gamma   90.00
#
_symmetry.space_group_name_H-M   'P 1'
#
loop_
_entity.id
_entity.type
_entity.pdbx_description
1 polymer ?
#
loop_
_entity_poly.entity_id
_entity_poly.type
_entity_poly.pdbx_seq_one_letter_code
_entity_poly.pdbx_strand_id
1 'polypeptide(L)'
;VSDFYSEGTIDGFFVEAPQEISATAFTASAIFSSRPFVNPWRFYGELGLFMWDYEWTADFIFDGEKLGTEDVAKDNGFGIWGGFGAGFDITNQLELQLAAQWYVLEVDFEEYGEILFEESGTDIQITRLVVSLSYQF
;
A
#
# COMPACT_ATOMS: atom_id res chain seq x y z
N VAL A 1 5.63 3.79 -16.77
CA VAL A 1 6.15 4.29 -15.48
C VAL A 1 7.65 4.02 -15.44
N SER A 2 8.37 4.57 -16.42
CA SER A 2 9.79 4.24 -16.68
C SER A 2 10.71 5.45 -16.58
N ASP A 3 10.17 6.65 -16.36
CA ASP A 3 10.92 7.90 -16.59
C ASP A 3 10.95 8.80 -15.33
N PHE A 4 10.89 8.21 -14.12
CA PHE A 4 10.78 8.99 -12.87
C PHE A 4 11.84 8.70 -11.79
N TYR A 5 12.91 7.97 -12.09
CA TYR A 5 14.02 7.81 -11.14
C TYR A 5 15.14 8.77 -11.52
N SER A 6 15.23 9.90 -10.81
CA SER A 6 16.36 10.81 -10.91
C SER A 6 17.60 10.15 -10.30
N GLU A 7 18.70 10.12 -11.06
CA GLU A 7 20.02 9.74 -10.59
C GLU A 7 20.44 10.64 -9.41
N GLY A 8 20.34 10.13 -8.18
CA GLY A 8 20.89 10.78 -6.99
C GLY A 8 22.40 10.53 -6.95
N THR A 9 23.21 11.58 -6.91
CA THR A 9 24.66 11.46 -6.68
C THR A 9 24.96 11.72 -5.21
N ILE A 10 25.37 10.68 -4.49
CA ILE A 10 25.94 10.79 -3.14
C ILE A 10 27.46 10.61 -3.30
N ASP A 11 28.25 11.65 -2.99
CA ASP A 11 29.72 11.63 -2.96
C ASP A 11 30.43 10.99 -4.17
N GLY A 12 29.86 11.11 -5.38
CA GLY A 12 30.48 10.64 -6.63
C GLY A 12 30.22 9.17 -6.98
N PHE A 13 29.31 8.49 -6.28
CA PHE A 13 28.83 7.14 -6.60
C PHE A 13 27.55 7.18 -7.44
N PHE A 14 27.42 6.24 -8.37
CA PHE A 14 26.17 5.97 -9.09
C PHE A 14 25.44 4.83 -8.39
N VAL A 15 24.21 5.09 -7.95
CA VAL A 15 23.31 4.06 -7.41
C VAL A 15 22.43 3.57 -8.56
N GLU A 16 22.58 2.31 -8.94
CA GLU A 16 21.69 1.70 -9.94
C GLU A 16 20.34 1.36 -9.29
N ALA A 17 19.27 1.35 -10.09
CA ALA A 17 17.91 1.16 -9.60
C ALA A 17 17.74 -0.11 -8.73
N PRO A 18 16.76 -0.15 -7.81
CA PRO A 18 16.57 -1.25 -6.87
C PRO A 18 16.54 -2.61 -7.58
N GLN A 19 17.40 -3.54 -7.16
CA GLN A 19 17.51 -4.88 -7.77
C GLN A 19 16.50 -5.85 -7.14
N GLU A 20 16.38 -5.80 -5.81
CA GLU A 20 15.43 -6.61 -5.06
C GLU A 20 14.55 -5.72 -4.19
N ILE A 21 13.26 -6.02 -4.24
CA ILE A 21 12.22 -5.38 -3.45
C ILE A 21 11.52 -6.49 -2.68
N SER A 22 11.67 -6.46 -1.36
CA SER A 22 10.92 -7.32 -0.44
C SER A 22 9.87 -6.47 0.24
N ALA A 23 8.59 -6.81 0.01
CA ALA A 23 7.47 -6.14 0.65
C ALA A 23 6.67 -7.16 1.45
N THR A 24 6.64 -6.99 2.76
CA THR A 24 5.73 -7.75 3.64
C THR A 24 4.66 -6.81 4.14
N ALA A 25 3.40 -7.18 3.95
CA ALA A 25 2.27 -6.44 4.49
C ALA A 25 1.38 -7.35 5.33
N PHE A 26 1.08 -6.91 6.55
CA PHE A 26 0.10 -7.54 7.43
C PHE A 26 -1.14 -6.65 7.50
N THR A 27 -2.32 -7.25 7.35
CA THR A 27 -3.59 -6.54 7.49
C THR A 27 -4.48 -7.25 8.49
N ALA A 28 -5.09 -6.49 9.38
CA ALA A 28 -6.13 -6.96 10.29
C ALA A 28 -7.34 -6.04 10.17
N SER A 29 -8.54 -6.61 10.04
CA SER A 29 -9.76 -5.82 9.90
C SER A 29 -10.94 -6.44 10.64
N ALA A 30 -11.86 -5.56 11.04
CA ALA A 30 -13.16 -5.90 11.57
C ALA A 30 -14.23 -5.40 10.60
N ILE A 31 -15.14 -6.30 10.21
CA ILE A 31 -16.27 -5.99 9.34
C ILE A 31 -17.54 -6.14 10.16
N PHE A 32 -18.27 -5.05 10.30
CA PHE A 32 -19.60 -5.04 10.89
C PHE A 32 -20.60 -5.05 9.75
N SER A 33 -21.48 -6.05 9.68
CA SER A 33 -22.50 -6.09 8.63
C SER A 33 -23.86 -6.44 9.20
N SER A 34 -24.88 -5.78 8.67
CA SER A 34 -26.28 -6.06 8.97
C SER A 34 -26.93 -6.73 7.76
N ARG A 35 -27.48 -7.93 7.95
CA ARG A 35 -28.35 -8.61 6.99
C ARG A 35 -29.72 -8.78 7.62
N PRO A 36 -30.68 -7.86 7.36
CA PRO A 36 -32.04 -8.04 7.80
C PRO A 36 -32.66 -9.24 7.06
N PHE A 37 -33.32 -10.15 7.78
CA PHE A 37 -33.86 -11.42 7.24
C PHE A 37 -34.79 -11.30 6.00
N VAL A 38 -35.30 -10.10 5.71
CA VAL A 38 -36.30 -9.86 4.65
C VAL A 38 -35.87 -8.75 3.69
N ASN A 39 -34.65 -8.22 3.84
CA ASN A 39 -34.17 -7.10 3.05
C ASN A 39 -33.00 -7.55 2.15
N PRO A 40 -33.10 -7.40 0.82
CA PRO A 40 -31.98 -7.70 -0.09
C PRO A 40 -30.80 -6.76 0.11
N TRP A 41 -30.96 -5.69 0.90
CA TRP A 41 -29.89 -4.76 1.24
C TRP A 41 -29.07 -5.25 2.43
N ARG A 42 -27.75 -5.22 2.24
CA ARG A 42 -26.73 -5.41 3.28
C ARG A 42 -25.97 -4.12 3.46
N PHE A 43 -25.94 -3.57 4.67
CA PHE A 43 -25.05 -2.45 4.98
C PHE A 43 -23.87 -2.97 5.80
N TYR A 44 -22.67 -2.49 5.46
CA TYR A 44 -21.48 -2.86 6.19
C TYR A 44 -20.54 -1.67 6.39
N GLY A 45 -19.83 -1.72 7.49
CA GLY A 45 -18.69 -0.87 7.78
C GLY A 45 -17.48 -1.76 8.04
N GLU A 46 -16.32 -1.29 7.62
CA GLU A 46 -15.05 -1.96 7.84
C GLU A 46 -14.06 -0.96 8.43
N LEU A 47 -13.24 -1.46 9.35
CA LEU A 47 -12.10 -0.74 9.89
C LEU A 47 -10.96 -1.73 10.01
N GLY A 48 -9.78 -1.31 9.63
CA GLY A 48 -8.61 -2.13 9.76
C GLY A 48 -7.33 -1.34 9.93
N LEU A 49 -6.33 -2.08 10.35
CA LEU A 49 -4.96 -1.65 10.46
C LEU A 49 -4.16 -2.39 9.40
N PHE A 50 -3.20 -1.72 8.80
CA PHE A 50 -2.20 -2.36 7.97
C PHE A 50 -0.81 -1.89 8.39
N MET A 51 0.10 -2.85 8.43
CA MET A 51 1.52 -2.62 8.69
C MET A 51 2.28 -3.16 7.50
N TRP A 52 3.30 -2.44 7.07
CA TRP A 52 4.19 -2.92 6.02
C TRP A 52 5.63 -2.69 6.40
N ASP A 53 6.46 -3.55 5.84
CA ASP A 53 7.90 -3.51 5.90
C ASP A 53 8.40 -3.68 4.48
N TYR A 54 9.20 -2.73 4.01
CA TYR A 54 9.72 -2.65 2.67
C TYR A 54 11.24 -2.57 2.73
N GLU A 55 11.90 -3.61 2.25
CA GLU A 55 13.36 -3.65 2.15
C GLU A 55 13.72 -3.59 0.66
N TRP A 56 14.64 -2.70 0.32
CA TRP A 56 15.21 -2.69 -1.02
C TRP A 56 16.73 -2.58 -1.00
N THR A 57 17.33 -3.31 -1.92
CA THR A 57 18.79 -3.36 -2.11
C THR A 57 19.15 -2.67 -3.42
N ALA A 58 20.31 -2.01 -3.43
CA ALA A 58 20.85 -1.41 -4.63
C ALA A 58 22.32 -1.78 -4.80
N ASP A 59 22.73 -1.80 -6.07
CA ASP A 59 24.12 -2.01 -6.43
C ASP A 59 24.83 -0.65 -6.48
N PHE A 60 25.96 -0.56 -5.78
CA PHE A 60 26.84 0.60 -5.84
C PHE A 60 27.86 0.38 -6.95
N ILE A 61 27.81 1.24 -7.96
CA ILE A 61 28.69 1.20 -9.12
C ILE A 61 29.63 2.39 -9.09
N PHE A 62 30.93 2.11 -9.22
CA PHE A 62 31.96 3.14 -9.34
C PHE A 62 32.84 2.82 -10.55
N ASP A 63 32.99 3.78 -11.46
CA ASP A 63 33.78 3.65 -12.69
C ASP A 63 33.42 2.40 -13.54
N GLY A 64 32.14 2.00 -13.53
CA GLY A 64 31.63 0.83 -14.27
C GLY A 64 31.88 -0.52 -13.59
N GLU A 65 32.50 -0.56 -12.40
CA GLU A 65 32.66 -1.77 -11.61
C GLU A 65 31.64 -1.83 -10.46
N LYS A 66 30.99 -2.99 -10.28
CA LYS A 66 30.11 -3.27 -9.14
C LYS A 66 30.96 -3.45 -7.89
N LEU A 67 30.83 -2.54 -6.93
CA LEU A 67 31.58 -2.58 -5.68
C LEU A 67 30.93 -3.51 -4.64
N GLY A 68 29.61 -3.64 -4.69
CA GLY A 68 28.84 -4.47 -3.78
C GLY A 68 27.33 -4.24 -3.96
N THR A 69 26.55 -5.09 -3.29
CA THR A 69 25.12 -4.89 -3.08
C THR A 69 24.96 -4.59 -1.60
N GLU A 70 24.36 -3.45 -1.25
CA GLU A 70 24.07 -3.11 0.14
C GLU A 70 22.55 -2.93 0.33
N ASP A 71 22.10 -3.12 1.57
CA ASP A 71 20.74 -2.77 1.99
C ASP A 71 20.67 -1.24 2.03
N VAL A 72 19.91 -0.63 1.10
CA VAL A 72 19.94 0.83 0.90
C VAL A 72 18.89 1.53 1.73
N ALA A 73 17.70 0.95 1.89
CA ALA A 73 16.78 1.44 2.90
C ALA A 73 15.80 0.35 3.33
N LYS A 74 15.39 0.43 4.60
CA LYS A 74 14.28 -0.32 5.14
C LYS A 74 13.17 0.67 5.51
N ASP A 75 12.22 0.85 4.63
CA ASP A 75 11.06 1.70 4.90
C ASP A 75 9.97 0.84 5.52
N ASN A 76 9.52 1.22 6.71
CA ASN A 76 8.37 0.61 7.34
C ASN A 76 7.26 1.63 7.49
N GLY A 77 6.06 1.13 7.78
CA GLY A 77 4.99 2.04 8.09
C GLY A 77 3.78 1.36 8.65
N PHE A 78 2.90 2.23 9.10
CA PHE A 78 1.64 1.88 9.70
C PHE A 78 0.56 2.71 9.05
N GLY A 79 -0.63 2.12 8.96
CA GLY A 79 -1.76 2.93 8.62
C GLY A 79 -3.07 2.30 9.00
N ILE A 80 -4.08 3.14 8.86
CA ILE A 80 -5.44 2.85 9.23
C ILE A 80 -6.25 2.98 7.95
N TRP A 81 -7.12 2.01 7.74
CA TRP A 81 -8.06 2.07 6.66
C TRP A 81 -9.45 1.80 7.18
N GLY A 82 -10.44 2.33 6.49
CA GLY A 82 -11.82 2.02 6.78
C GLY A 82 -12.68 2.18 5.56
N GLY A 83 -13.91 1.73 5.69
CA GLY A 83 -14.87 1.78 4.61
C GLY A 83 -16.28 1.67 5.11
N PHE A 84 -17.20 2.12 4.28
CA PHE A 84 -18.61 1.78 4.40
C PHE A 84 -19.16 1.42 3.03
N GLY A 85 -20.13 0.52 3.01
CA GLY A 85 -20.72 0.05 1.78
C GLY A 85 -22.12 -0.48 1.93
N ALA A 86 -22.75 -0.66 0.78
CA ALA A 86 -24.03 -1.31 0.64
C ALA A 86 -23.91 -2.43 -0.40
N GLY A 87 -24.44 -3.60 -0.07
CA GLY A 87 -24.66 -4.72 -0.96
C GLY A 87 -26.15 -4.86 -1.28
N PHE A 88 -26.47 -5.26 -2.49
CA PHE A 88 -27.80 -5.61 -2.95
C PHE A 88 -27.77 -7.03 -3.52
N ASP A 89 -28.51 -7.93 -2.88
CA ASP A 89 -28.70 -9.30 -3.35
C ASP A 89 -29.58 -9.28 -4.61
N ILE A 90 -28.96 -9.45 -5.78
CA ILE A 90 -29.68 -9.63 -7.05
C ILE A 90 -30.36 -11.00 -7.05
N THR A 91 -29.66 -12.01 -6.53
CA THR A 91 -30.17 -13.36 -6.29
C THR A 91 -29.58 -13.92 -5.00
N ASN A 92 -30.01 -15.11 -4.57
CA ASN A 92 -29.43 -15.80 -3.41
C ASN A 92 -27.93 -16.14 -3.56
N GLN A 93 -27.37 -16.01 -4.76
CA GLN A 93 -25.97 -16.32 -5.07
C GLN A 93 -25.21 -15.12 -5.62
N LEU A 94 -25.88 -14.01 -5.96
CA LEU A 94 -25.28 -12.88 -6.68
C LEU A 94 -25.56 -11.57 -5.93
N GLU A 95 -24.52 -10.90 -5.46
CA GLU A 95 -24.61 -9.64 -4.70
C GLU A 95 -23.83 -8.55 -5.45
N LEU A 96 -24.50 -7.43 -5.74
CA LEU A 96 -23.88 -6.19 -6.24
C LEU A 96 -23.50 -5.31 -5.06
N GLN A 97 -22.27 -4.83 -5.01
CA GLN A 97 -21.75 -4.04 -3.90
C GLN A 97 -21.24 -2.69 -4.39
N LEU A 98 -21.48 -1.66 -3.59
CA LEU A 98 -20.90 -0.33 -3.69
C LEU A 98 -20.23 0.01 -2.37
N ALA A 99 -18.96 0.39 -2.40
CA ALA A 99 -18.17 0.70 -1.21
C ALA A 99 -17.39 2.00 -1.40
N ALA A 100 -17.33 2.82 -0.35
CA ALA A 100 -16.38 3.91 -0.23
C ALA A 100 -15.35 3.53 0.84
N GLN A 101 -14.09 3.56 0.47
CA GLN A 101 -12.96 3.19 1.33
C GLN A 101 -12.01 4.38 1.43
N TRP A 102 -11.43 4.56 2.61
CA TRP A 102 -10.36 5.52 2.85
C TRP A 102 -9.18 4.82 3.49
N TYR A 103 -7.99 5.26 3.13
CA TYR A 103 -6.73 4.77 3.65
C TYR A 103 -5.92 5.98 4.08
N VAL A 104 -5.35 5.91 5.28
CA VAL A 104 -4.35 6.84 5.79
C VAL A 104 -3.10 6.01 6.04
N LEU A 105 -2.06 6.26 5.26
CA LEU A 105 -0.76 5.59 5.36
C LEU A 105 0.23 6.62 5.93
N GLU A 106 0.91 6.27 7.01
CA GLU A 106 2.05 6.99 7.53
C GLU A 106 3.30 6.20 7.12
N VAL A 107 4.06 6.77 6.18
CA VAL A 107 5.32 6.19 5.71
C VAL A 107 6.45 6.89 6.44
N ASP A 108 7.26 6.16 7.18
CA ASP A 108 8.51 6.67 7.72
C ASP A 108 9.64 6.32 6.73
N PHE A 109 10.42 7.34 6.36
CA PHE A 109 11.57 7.15 5.48
C PHE A 109 12.83 6.99 6.33
N GLU A 110 13.68 6.02 6.00
CA GLU A 110 15.04 5.95 6.58
C GLU A 110 16.01 6.94 5.90
N GLU A 111 17.26 7.01 6.36
CA GLU A 111 18.29 8.03 6.02
C GLU A 111 18.38 8.34 4.51
N TYR A 112 18.30 7.34 3.64
CA TYR A 112 18.34 7.55 2.18
C TYR A 112 17.01 8.08 1.61
N GLY A 113 15.88 7.68 2.18
CA GLY A 113 14.58 8.26 1.83
C GLY A 113 14.47 9.71 2.28
N GLU A 114 15.00 10.05 3.46
CA GLU A 114 15.13 11.44 3.94
C GLU A 114 15.95 12.31 2.98
N ILE A 115 17.05 11.79 2.43
CA ILE A 115 17.89 12.51 1.47
C ILE A 115 17.17 12.70 0.13
N LEU A 116 16.41 11.71 -0.33
CA LEU A 116 15.72 11.76 -1.63
C LEU A 116 14.43 12.60 -1.60
N PHE A 117 13.69 12.56 -0.50
CA PHE A 117 12.40 13.23 -0.36
C PHE A 117 12.46 14.52 0.46
N GLU A 118 13.61 14.84 1.07
CA GLU A 118 13.85 15.97 1.97
C GLU A 118 12.89 16.01 3.19
N GLU A 119 12.22 14.89 3.48
CA GLU A 119 11.25 14.73 4.56
C GLU A 119 11.46 13.37 5.23
N SER A 120 11.25 13.30 6.55
CA SER A 120 11.39 12.06 7.36
C SER A 120 10.21 11.09 7.23
N GLY A 121 9.15 11.49 6.53
CA GLY A 121 7.99 10.66 6.30
C GLY A 121 6.91 11.38 5.51
N THR A 122 5.88 10.66 5.08
CA THR A 122 4.77 11.24 4.32
C THR A 122 3.42 10.64 4.70
N ASP A 123 2.41 11.51 4.80
CA ASP A 123 1.02 11.12 5.04
C ASP A 123 0.30 10.93 3.69
N ILE A 124 0.05 9.67 3.33
CA ILE A 124 -0.68 9.33 2.11
C ILE A 124 -2.15 9.09 2.45
N GLN A 125 -3.04 9.89 1.87
CA GLN A 125 -4.48 9.69 1.97
C GLN A 125 -5.05 9.22 0.64
N ILE A 126 -5.64 8.02 0.64
CA ILE A 126 -6.27 7.44 -0.55
C ILE A 126 -7.76 7.28 -0.29
N THR A 127 -8.59 7.81 -1.18
CA THR A 127 -10.04 7.53 -1.19
C THR A 127 -10.37 6.71 -2.42
N ARG A 128 -11.08 5.59 -2.23
CA ARG A 128 -11.48 4.68 -3.29
C ARG A 128 -12.98 4.45 -3.27
N LEU A 129 -13.62 4.60 -4.42
CA LEU A 129 -14.98 4.13 -4.64
C LEU A 129 -14.91 2.82 -5.43
N VAL A 130 -15.49 1.75 -4.90
CA VAL A 130 -15.45 0.41 -5.49
C VAL A 130 -16.86 -0.02 -5.82
N VAL A 131 -17.04 -0.52 -7.05
CA VAL A 131 -18.24 -1.27 -7.46
C VAL A 131 -17.79 -2.70 -7.74
N SER A 132 -18.39 -3.67 -7.07
CA SER A 132 -18.05 -5.09 -7.22
C SER A 132 -19.30 -5.94 -7.40
N LEU A 133 -19.12 -7.07 -8.09
CA LEU A 133 -20.13 -8.11 -8.24
C LEU A 133 -19.55 -9.39 -7.66
N SER A 134 -20.23 -10.00 -6.70
CA SER A 134 -19.77 -11.21 -6.01
C SER A 134 -20.73 -12.36 -6.22
N TYR A 135 -20.17 -13.56 -6.41
CA TYR A 135 -20.93 -14.80 -6.61
C TYR A 135 -20.56 -15.82 -5.52
N GLN A 136 -21.57 -16.37 -4.83
CA GLN A 136 -21.40 -17.39 -3.81
C GLN A 136 -21.85 -18.76 -4.36
N PHE A 137 -20.93 -19.73 -4.37
CA PHE A 137 -21.18 -21.12 -4.75
C PHE A 137 -21.88 -21.90 -3.63
#